data_AF-A0A1S5Q731-F1
#
_entry.id   AF-A0A1S5Q731-F1
#
_cell.length_a   1.000
_cell.length_b   1.000
_cell.length_c   1.000
_cell.angle_alpha   90.00
_cell.angle_beta   90.00
_cell.angle_gamma   90.00
#
_symmetry.space_group_name_H-M   'P 1'
#
loop_
_entity.id
_entity.type
_entity.pdbx_description
1 polymer ?
#
loop_
_entity_poly.entity_id
_entity_poly.type
_entity_poly.pdbx_seq_one_letter_code
_entity_poly.pdbx_strand_id
1 'polypeptide(L)'
;DAVLEALKYDTEVMIEEYIKGDEITCPIIDGKMLPVLAIKPKGKFFDIASKYEDGGADEFIVKLNEDLHKEVEKMALETYKLLKCAVY
;
A
#
# COMPACT_ATOMS: atom_id res chain seq x y z
N ASP A 1 -20.62 9.19 -12.42
CA ASP A 1 -20.89 7.89 -11.77
C ASP A 1 -19.96 7.61 -10.60
N ALA A 2 -18.65 7.45 -10.80
CA ALA A 2 -17.71 7.12 -9.71
C ALA A 2 -17.77 8.06 -8.48
N VAL A 3 -17.85 9.37 -8.68
CA VAL A 3 -17.96 10.36 -7.57
C VAL A 3 -19.27 10.17 -6.79
N LEU A 4 -20.39 9.97 -7.49
CA LEU A 4 -21.69 9.75 -6.84
C LEU A 4 -21.74 8.42 -6.09
N GLU A 5 -21.02 7.41 -6.57
CA GLU A 5 -20.88 6.13 -5.88
C GLU A 5 -20.06 6.29 -4.59
N ALA A 6 -18.93 6.99 -4.64
CA ALA A 6 -18.08 7.25 -3.47
C ALA A 6 -18.82 8.05 -2.38
N LEU A 7 -19.62 9.05 -2.77
CA LEU A 7 -20.44 9.86 -1.85
C LEU A 7 -21.54 9.08 -1.12
N LYS A 8 -21.77 7.80 -1.45
CA LYS A 8 -22.64 6.93 -0.66
C LYS A 8 -21.96 6.44 0.63
N TYR A 9 -20.62 6.47 0.68
CA TYR A 9 -19.81 5.93 1.77
C TYR A 9 -19.18 7.01 2.65
N ASP A 10 -19.01 8.23 2.13
CA ASP A 10 -18.49 9.39 2.85
C ASP A 10 -19.10 10.71 2.32
N THR A 11 -18.95 11.80 3.07
CA THR A 11 -19.39 13.15 2.67
C THR A 11 -18.37 13.88 1.79
N GLU A 12 -17.15 13.38 1.71
CA GLU A 12 -16.05 13.93 0.89
C GLU A 12 -15.51 12.86 -0.07
N VAL A 13 -14.96 13.29 -1.22
CA VAL A 13 -14.35 12.39 -2.21
C VAL A 13 -12.95 12.85 -2.53
N MET A 14 -12.01 11.91 -2.44
CA MET A 14 -10.63 12.08 -2.90
C MET A 14 -10.47 11.52 -4.31
N ILE A 15 -9.83 12.28 -5.19
CA ILE A 15 -9.54 11.89 -6.58
C ILE A 15 -8.03 11.99 -6.77
N GLU A 16 -7.38 10.87 -7.11
CA GLU A 16 -5.92 10.78 -7.28
C GLU A 16 -5.57 10.39 -8.72
N GLU A 17 -4.38 10.81 -9.17
CA GLU A 17 -3.83 10.35 -10.44
C GLU A 17 -3.49 8.86 -10.37
N TYR A 18 -3.89 8.10 -11.39
CA TYR A 18 -3.55 6.69 -11.47
C TYR A 18 -2.07 6.50 -11.81
N ILE A 19 -1.33 5.85 -10.91
CA ILE A 19 0.08 5.50 -11.12
C ILE A 19 0.18 4.06 -11.64
N LYS A 20 0.72 3.88 -12.84
CA LYS A 20 1.03 2.56 -13.39
C LYS A 20 2.38 2.08 -12.87
N GLY A 21 2.38 1.03 -12.05
CA GLY A 21 3.60 0.45 -11.49
C GLY A 21 3.32 -0.79 -10.64
N ASP A 22 4.35 -1.25 -9.94
CA ASP A 22 4.22 -2.29 -8.91
C ASP A 22 3.74 -1.66 -7.59
N GLU A 23 2.81 -2.32 -6.91
CA GLU A 23 2.36 -1.94 -5.57
C GLU A 23 3.18 -2.68 -4.51
N ILE A 24 3.70 -1.93 -3.53
CA ILE A 24 4.47 -2.49 -2.41
C ILE A 24 3.86 -2.09 -1.07
N THR A 25 4.03 -2.95 -0.06
CA THR A 25 3.72 -2.65 1.34
C THR A 25 4.96 -2.83 2.21
N CYS A 26 5.13 -1.93 3.17
CA CYS A 26 6.29 -1.84 4.05
C CYS A 26 5.82 -1.95 5.51
N PRO A 27 5.70 -3.17 6.07
CA PRO A 27 5.22 -3.34 7.43
C PRO A 27 6.20 -2.75 8.44
N ILE A 28 5.70 -2.10 9.49
CA ILE A 28 6.51 -1.53 10.57
C ILE A 28 6.03 -2.10 11.90
N ILE A 29 6.98 -2.52 12.74
CA ILE A 29 6.71 -2.95 14.13
C ILE A 29 7.76 -2.31 15.03
N ASP A 30 7.32 -1.65 16.11
CA ASP A 30 8.21 -0.97 17.07
C ASP A 30 9.22 -0.03 16.38
N GLY A 31 8.77 0.70 15.35
CA GLY A 31 9.60 1.63 14.59
C GLY A 31 10.68 0.97 13.71
N LYS A 32 10.55 -0.33 13.42
CA LYS A 32 11.44 -1.06 12.50
C LYS A 32 10.66 -1.51 11.28
N MET A 33 11.15 -1.17 10.10
CA MET A 33 10.59 -1.68 8.86
C MET A 33 10.97 -3.15 8.67
N LEU A 34 9.98 -3.99 8.34
CA LEU A 34 10.14 -5.39 7.98
C LEU A 34 10.38 -5.53 6.47
N PRO A 35 10.67 -6.74 5.95
CA PRO A 35 10.87 -6.94 4.53
C PRO A 35 9.70 -6.41 3.69
N VAL A 36 10.02 -5.72 2.61
CA VAL A 36 9.05 -5.16 1.66
C VAL A 36 8.34 -6.31 0.94
N LEU A 37 7.02 -6.20 0.85
CA LEU A 37 6.18 -7.12 0.08
C LEU A 37 5.71 -6.43 -1.18
N ALA A 38 5.73 -7.13 -2.31
CA ALA A 38 5.03 -6.73 -3.52
C ALA A 38 3.66 -7.42 -3.56
N ILE A 39 2.63 -6.67 -3.99
CA ILE A 39 1.27 -7.16 -4.17
C ILE A 39 0.95 -7.16 -5.67
N LYS A 40 0.56 -8.33 -6.19
CA LYS A 40 0.16 -8.50 -7.59
C LYS A 40 -1.28 -8.99 -7.67
N PRO A 41 -2.28 -8.09 -7.81
CA PRO A 41 -3.66 -8.51 -7.99
C PRO A 41 -3.83 -9.26 -9.31
N LYS A 42 -4.73 -10.25 -9.34
CA LYS A 42 -5.15 -10.88 -10.61
C LYS A 42 -6.09 -9.98 -11.41
N GLY A 43 -6.75 -9.03 -10.74
CA GLY A 43 -7.59 -8.01 -11.32
C GLY A 43 -6.82 -6.81 -11.87
N LYS A 44 -7.55 -5.72 -12.12
CA LYS A 44 -6.99 -4.46 -12.62
C LYS A 44 -6.26 -3.64 -11.55
N PHE A 45 -6.67 -3.78 -10.29
CA PHE A 45 -6.12 -3.11 -9.11
C PHE A 45 -6.40 -3.97 -7.87
N PHE A 46 -5.80 -3.65 -6.73
CA PHE A 46 -5.96 -4.41 -5.49
C PHE A 46 -7.31 -4.11 -4.78
N ASP A 47 -8.38 -4.60 -5.39
CA ASP A 47 -9.77 -4.42 -4.96
C ASP A 47 -10.24 -5.44 -3.91
N ILE A 48 -11.52 -5.38 -3.53
CA ILE A 48 -12.12 -6.28 -2.54
C ILE A 48 -12.00 -7.75 -2.97
N ALA A 49 -12.25 -8.06 -4.24
CA ALA A 49 -12.11 -9.43 -4.74
C ALA A 49 -10.65 -9.89 -4.63
N SER A 50 -9.71 -9.05 -5.04
CA SER A 50 -8.27 -9.33 -4.94
C SER A 50 -7.80 -9.57 -3.50
N LYS A 51 -8.43 -8.92 -2.51
CA LYS A 51 -8.08 -9.03 -1.08
C LYS A 51 -8.63 -10.27 -0.38
N TYR A 52 -9.81 -10.76 -0.78
CA TYR A 52 -10.56 -11.72 0.03
C TYR A 52 -10.91 -13.01 -0.71
N GLU A 53 -10.81 -13.05 -2.03
CA GLU A 53 -10.98 -14.29 -2.78
C GLU A 53 -9.68 -15.09 -2.78
N ASP A 54 -9.81 -16.41 -2.62
CA ASP A 54 -8.67 -17.32 -2.69
C ASP A 54 -7.95 -17.17 -4.03
N GLY A 55 -6.66 -16.78 -3.98
CA GLY A 55 -5.85 -16.52 -5.17
C GLY A 55 -6.13 -15.17 -5.85
N GLY A 56 -6.84 -14.25 -5.19
CA GLY A 56 -7.15 -12.91 -5.70
C GLY A 56 -5.91 -12.02 -5.93
N ALA A 57 -4.82 -12.27 -5.21
CA ALA A 57 -3.53 -11.63 -5.42
C ALA A 57 -2.36 -12.58 -5.08
N ASP A 58 -1.20 -12.34 -5.69
CA ASP A 58 0.07 -12.91 -5.24
C ASP A 58 0.78 -11.89 -4.34
N GLU A 59 1.22 -12.33 -3.16
CA GLU A 59 1.99 -11.52 -2.21
C GLU A 59 3.32 -12.19 -1.91
N PHE A 60 4.43 -11.46 -2.08
CA PHE A 60 5.76 -12.03 -1.89
C PHE A 60 6.79 -10.97 -1.51
N ILE A 61 7.82 -11.40 -0.79
CA ILE A 61 8.93 -10.54 -0.40
C ILE A 61 9.73 -10.13 -1.64
N VAL A 62 9.97 -8.83 -1.80
CA VAL A 62 10.77 -8.27 -2.89
C VAL A 62 12.05 -7.64 -2.36
N LYS A 63 13.13 -7.82 -3.10
CA LYS A 63 14.38 -7.08 -2.88
C LYS A 63 14.44 -5.92 -3.86
N LEU A 64 14.32 -4.71 -3.32
CA LEU A 64 14.55 -3.49 -4.07
C LEU A 64 16.07 -3.31 -4.26
N ASN A 65 16.45 -2.50 -5.27
CA ASN A 65 17.84 -2.06 -5.34
C ASN A 65 18.19 -1.22 -4.10
N GLU A 66 19.48 -1.11 -3.77
CA GLU A 66 19.90 -0.54 -2.49
C GLU A 66 19.46 0.91 -2.30
N ASP A 67 19.55 1.73 -3.34
CA ASP A 67 19.18 3.15 -3.28
C ASP A 67 17.67 3.33 -3.09
N LEU A 68 16.85 2.60 -3.86
CA LEU A 68 15.39 2.61 -3.74
C LEU A 68 14.94 2.04 -2.40
N HIS A 69 15.59 1.00 -1.90
CA HIS A 69 15.27 0.43 -0.59
C HIS A 69 15.47 1.45 0.53
N LYS A 70 16.60 2.19 0.51
CA LYS A 70 16.89 3.25 1.48
C LYS A 70 15.87 4.39 1.40
N GLU A 71 15.46 4.77 0.19
CA GLU A 71 14.46 5.81 -0.01
C GLU A 71 13.09 5.40 0.54
N VAL A 72 12.64 4.18 0.21
CA VAL A 72 11.39 3.60 0.72
C VAL A 72 11.41 3.46 2.24
N GLU A 73 12.49 2.93 2.82
CA GLU A 73 12.64 2.79 4.28
C GLU A 73 12.56 4.13 4.99
N LYS A 74 13.26 5.15 4.46
CA LYS A 74 13.22 6.49 5.00
C LYS A 74 11.79 7.04 4.99
N MET A 75 11.10 6.99 3.85
CA MET A 75 9.74 7.51 3.73
C MET A 75 8.76 6.79 4.66
N ALA A 76 8.87 5.46 4.79
CA ALA A 76 8.00 4.66 5.64
C ALA A 76 8.18 5.01 7.12
N LEU A 77 9.43 5.05 7.61
CA LEU A 77 9.75 5.36 9.01
C LEU A 77 9.46 6.82 9.37
N GLU A 78 9.74 7.77 8.47
CA GLU A 78 9.39 9.18 8.68
C GLU A 78 7.87 9.37 8.76
N THR A 79 7.10 8.73 7.87
CA THR A 79 5.64 8.77 7.89
C THR A 79 5.08 8.18 9.18
N TYR A 80 5.55 7.00 9.59
CA TYR A 80 5.17 6.36 10.85
C TYR A 80 5.39 7.28 12.05
N LYS A 81 6.55 7.96 12.11
CA LYS A 81 6.88 8.89 13.19
C LYS A 81 6.03 10.17 13.15
N LEU A 82 5.84 10.77 11.97
CA LEU A 82 5.07 12.01 11.79
C LEU A 82 3.59 11.82 12.12
N LEU A 83 3.03 10.65 11.78
CA LEU A 83 1.67 10.25 12.15
C LEU A 83 1.55 9.78 13.60
N LYS A 84 2.66 9.75 14.35
CA LYS A 84 2.73 9.36 15.77
C LYS A 84 2.25 7.92 16.03
N CYS A 85 2.47 7.02 15.07
CA CYS A 85 2.26 5.59 15.28
C CYS A 85 3.22 5.06 16.37
N ALA A 86 2.78 4.05 17.12
CA ALA A 86 3.50 3.60 18.33
C ALA A 86 3.78 2.10 18.38
N VAL A 87 2.89 1.26 17.86
CA VAL A 87 3.01 -0.22 17.95
C VAL A 87 3.22 -0.83 16.57
N TYR A 88 2.27 -0.60 15.66
CA TYR A 88 2.24 -1.04 14.27
C TYR A 88 1.77 0.11 13.37
#